data_AF-A0A8B2NXL2-F1
#
_entry.id   AF-A0A8B2NXL2-F1
#
_cell.length_a   1.000
_cell.length_b   1.000
_cell.length_c   1.000
_cell.angle_alpha   90.00
_cell.angle_beta   90.00
_cell.angle_gamma   90.00
#
_symmetry.space_group_name_H-M   'P 1'
#
loop_
_entity.id
_entity.type
_entity.pdbx_description
1 polymer ?
#
loop_
_entity_poly.entity_id
_entity_poly.type
_entity_poly.pdbx_seq_one_letter_code
_entity_poly.pdbx_strand_id
1 'polypeptide(L)'
;MRRLLLGADRIATVLSAVSAALATAIIVLIFVATMMRYLIAAPISFTEELVGLLFTAMVFAGLPAVTMRNAHVRVTIVADNMPRPVAEVLERLAHFVTLLFALWFGWLTWNYFDVTMSLDARSAGSRLILWPWTLVMPVSCALAAIAAALRTVAPIKPHHEPVEGLV
;
A
#
# COMPACT_ATOMS: atom_id res chain seq x y z
N MET A 1 7.05 -14.31 19.43
CA MET A 1 6.95 -14.23 17.96
C MET A 1 5.54 -14.47 17.41
N ARG A 2 4.93 -15.65 17.61
CA ARG A 2 3.70 -16.06 16.90
C ARG A 2 2.48 -15.13 17.10
N ARG A 3 2.27 -14.59 18.31
CA ARG A 3 1.17 -13.63 18.60
C ARG A 3 1.34 -12.28 17.90
N LEU A 4 2.58 -11.79 17.76
CA LEU A 4 2.88 -10.54 17.04
C LEU A 4 2.62 -10.69 15.53
N LEU A 5 3.01 -11.82 14.95
CA LEU A 5 2.75 -12.13 13.55
C LEU A 5 1.25 -12.26 13.25
N LEU A 6 0.48 -12.90 14.13
CA LEU A 6 -0.98 -13.02 14.00
C LEU A 6 -1.70 -11.67 14.13
N GLY A 7 -1.26 -10.82 15.05
CA GLY A 7 -1.81 -9.47 15.21
C GLY A 7 -1.54 -8.62 13.97
N ALA A 8 -0.32 -8.66 13.45
CA ALA A 8 0.06 -7.95 12.25
C ALA A 8 -0.72 -8.47 11.01
N ASP A 9 -0.90 -9.79 10.88
CA ASP A 9 -1.65 -10.38 9.75
C ASP A 9 -3.15 -10.03 9.78
N ARG A 10 -3.74 -9.91 10.98
CA ARG A 10 -5.10 -9.36 11.13
C ARG A 10 -5.18 -7.91 10.66
N ILE A 11 -4.23 -7.06 11.06
CA ILE A 11 -4.18 -5.66 10.62
C ILE A 11 -4.05 -5.59 9.11
N ALA A 12 -3.16 -6.40 8.50
CA ALA A 12 -3.03 -6.49 7.05
C ALA A 12 -4.33 -6.90 6.36
N THR A 13 -5.07 -7.86 6.93
CA THR A 13 -6.34 -8.31 6.37
C THR A 13 -7.41 -7.22 6.43
N VAL A 14 -7.51 -6.50 7.55
CA VAL A 14 -8.42 -5.36 7.67
C VAL A 14 -8.07 -4.27 6.67
N LEU A 15 -6.78 -3.92 6.55
CA LEU A 15 -6.31 -2.92 5.59
C LEU A 15 -6.58 -3.33 4.13
N SER A 16 -6.42 -4.61 3.79
CA SER A 16 -6.79 -5.11 2.46
C SER A 16 -8.30 -5.04 2.21
N ALA A 17 -9.14 -5.27 3.23
CA ALA A 17 -10.58 -5.13 3.11
C ALA A 17 -11.00 -3.66 2.92
N VAL A 18 -10.34 -2.73 3.64
CA VAL A 18 -10.53 -1.29 3.43
C VAL A 18 -10.12 -0.87 2.02
N SER A 19 -8.98 -1.36 1.53
CA SER A 19 -8.55 -1.11 0.15
C SER A 19 -9.56 -1.63 -0.88
N ALA A 20 -10.07 -2.86 -0.70
CA ALA A 20 -11.11 -3.41 -1.58
C ALA A 20 -12.43 -2.62 -1.54
N ALA A 21 -12.83 -2.14 -0.36
CA ALA A 21 -14.00 -1.29 -0.22
C ALA A 21 -13.82 0.06 -0.94
N LEU A 22 -12.65 0.68 -0.83
CA LEU A 22 -12.31 1.92 -1.54
C LEU A 22 -12.28 1.71 -3.06
N ALA A 23 -11.72 0.58 -3.53
CA ALA A 23 -11.75 0.21 -4.95
C ALA A 23 -13.20 0.12 -5.47
N THR A 24 -14.06 -0.56 -4.71
CA THR A 24 -15.48 -0.68 -5.03
C THR A 24 -16.17 0.68 -5.07
N ALA A 25 -15.87 1.56 -4.11
CA ALA A 25 -16.40 2.92 -4.07
C ALA A 25 -15.99 3.73 -5.29
N ILE A 26 -14.74 3.62 -5.75
CA ILE A 26 -14.26 4.26 -6.99
C ILE A 26 -15.05 3.77 -8.20
N ILE A 27 -15.23 2.45 -8.34
CA ILE A 27 -15.98 1.86 -9.46
C ILE A 27 -17.43 2.39 -9.47
N VAL A 28 -18.11 2.35 -8.32
CA VAL A 28 -19.48 2.85 -8.19
C VAL A 28 -19.55 4.34 -8.50
N LEU A 29 -18.59 5.14 -8.02
CA LEU A 29 -18.55 6.57 -8.27
C LEU A 29 -18.37 6.89 -9.76
N ILE A 30 -17.46 6.20 -10.46
CA ILE A 30 -17.26 6.36 -11.90
C ILE A 30 -18.50 5.92 -12.67
N PHE A 31 -19.12 4.81 -12.27
CA PHE A 31 -20.36 4.34 -12.89
C PHE A 31 -21.49 5.38 -12.74
N VAL A 32 -21.71 5.92 -11.55
CA VAL A 32 -22.72 6.97 -11.33
C VAL A 32 -22.38 8.23 -12.11
N ALA A 33 -21.13 8.66 -12.12
CA ALA A 33 -20.71 9.87 -12.83
C ALA A 33 -20.90 9.74 -14.35
N THR A 34 -20.60 8.57 -14.92
CA THR A 34 -20.84 8.30 -16.34
C THR A 34 -22.33 8.25 -16.66
N MET A 35 -23.16 7.59 -15.83
CA MET A 35 -24.62 7.61 -15.98
C MET A 35 -25.19 9.02 -15.92
N MET A 36 -24.77 9.85 -14.96
CA MET A 36 -25.20 11.25 -14.85
C MET A 36 -24.81 12.09 -16.08
N ARG A 37 -23.61 11.84 -16.63
CA ARG A 37 -23.11 12.54 -17.82
C ARG A 37 -23.90 12.18 -19.08
N TYR A 38 -24.22 10.90 -19.29
CA TYR A 38 -24.83 10.44 -20.54
C TYR A 38 -26.36 10.36 -20.50
N LEU A 39 -26.96 10.00 -19.36
CA LEU A 39 -28.42 9.84 -19.24
C LEU A 39 -29.12 11.10 -18.75
N ILE A 40 -28.48 11.86 -17.86
CA ILE A 40 -29.10 12.99 -17.14
C ILE A 40 -28.55 14.34 -17.63
N ALA A 41 -27.51 14.33 -18.46
CA ALA A 41 -26.81 15.51 -18.97
C ALA A 41 -26.32 16.48 -17.87
N ALA A 42 -26.12 15.98 -16.65
CA ALA A 42 -25.68 16.75 -15.48
C ALA A 42 -24.36 16.17 -14.94
N PRO A 43 -23.21 16.53 -15.53
CA PRO A 43 -21.92 15.97 -15.13
C PRO A 43 -21.52 16.43 -13.72
N ILE A 44 -20.99 15.51 -12.93
CA ILE A 44 -20.45 15.79 -11.60
C ILE A 44 -19.01 16.31 -11.74
N SER A 45 -18.80 17.60 -11.47
CA SER A 45 -17.50 18.27 -11.72
C SER A 45 -16.37 17.86 -10.78
N PHE A 46 -16.67 17.32 -9.60
CA PHE A 46 -15.66 16.95 -8.59
C PHE A 46 -15.23 15.48 -8.63
N THR A 47 -15.81 14.67 -9.53
CA THR A 47 -15.57 13.23 -9.56
C THR A 47 -14.09 12.89 -9.77
N GLU A 48 -13.41 13.60 -10.67
CA GLU A 48 -12.00 13.32 -10.98
C GLU A 48 -11.09 13.52 -9.75
N GLU A 49 -11.31 14.61 -9.02
CA GLU A 49 -10.57 14.91 -7.79
C GLU A 49 -10.88 13.88 -6.70
N LEU A 50 -12.15 13.55 -6.48
CA LEU A 50 -12.54 12.58 -5.45
C LEU A 50 -12.03 11.16 -5.77
N VAL A 51 -12.07 10.75 -7.04
CA VAL A 51 -11.49 9.45 -7.47
C VAL A 51 -10.00 9.42 -7.18
N GLY A 52 -9.26 10.49 -7.47
CA GLY A 52 -7.83 10.58 -7.16
C GLY A 52 -7.53 10.45 -5.66
N LEU A 53 -8.34 11.09 -4.82
CA LEU A 53 -8.22 11.00 -3.36
C LEU A 53 -8.55 9.61 -2.82
N LEU A 54 -9.63 9.00 -3.31
CA LEU A 54 -10.00 7.63 -2.96
C LEU A 54 -8.96 6.62 -3.43
N PHE A 55 -8.41 6.79 -4.63
CA PHE A 55 -7.35 5.96 -5.18
C PHE A 55 -6.08 6.04 -4.33
N THR A 56 -5.73 7.24 -3.89
CA THR A 56 -4.61 7.46 -2.96
C THR A 56 -4.83 6.68 -1.66
N ALA A 57 -5.99 6.87 -1.01
CA ALA A 57 -6.31 6.12 0.22
C ALA A 57 -6.31 4.60 -0.01
N MET A 58 -6.83 4.13 -1.15
CA MET A 58 -6.87 2.71 -1.52
C MET A 58 -5.48 2.10 -1.62
N VAL A 59 -4.57 2.76 -2.35
CA VAL A 59 -3.19 2.29 -2.55
C VAL A 59 -2.44 2.24 -1.23
N PHE A 60 -2.52 3.30 -0.44
CA PHE A 60 -1.81 3.38 0.83
C PHE A 60 -2.41 2.42 1.89
N ALA A 61 -3.72 2.20 1.90
CA ALA A 61 -4.33 1.16 2.73
C ALA A 61 -3.84 -0.25 2.36
N GLY A 62 -3.54 -0.52 1.08
CA GLY A 62 -3.00 -1.81 0.65
C GLY A 62 -1.50 -2.01 0.95
N LEU A 63 -0.73 -0.92 1.05
CA LEU A 63 0.74 -0.95 1.14
C LEU A 63 1.28 -1.79 2.32
N PRO A 64 0.79 -1.64 3.57
CA PRO A 64 1.25 -2.46 4.68
C PRO A 64 0.97 -3.94 4.50
N ALA A 65 -0.18 -4.30 3.91
CA ALA A 65 -0.57 -5.68 3.69
C ALA A 65 0.35 -6.38 2.67
N VAL A 66 0.74 -5.69 1.60
CA VAL A 66 1.68 -6.20 0.58
C VAL A 66 3.06 -6.41 1.20
N THR A 67 3.56 -5.42 1.96
CA THR A 67 4.84 -5.53 2.68
C THR A 67 4.83 -6.66 3.68
N MET A 68 3.72 -6.81 4.39
CA MET A 68 3.49 -7.90 5.33
C MET A 68 3.38 -9.28 4.70
N ARG A 69 3.07 -9.40 3.40
CA ARG A 69 2.96 -10.70 2.71
C ARG A 69 4.17 -11.03 1.84
N ASN A 70 5.21 -10.19 1.84
CA ASN A 70 6.36 -10.32 0.92
C ASN A 70 5.91 -10.36 -0.56
N ALA A 71 4.74 -9.79 -0.88
CA ALA A 71 4.20 -9.77 -2.23
C ALA A 71 4.88 -8.70 -3.12
N HIS A 72 6.07 -8.25 -2.73
CA HIS A 72 6.93 -7.46 -3.60
C HIS A 72 7.37 -8.35 -4.76
N VAL A 73 7.39 -7.79 -5.98
CA VAL A 73 7.84 -8.53 -7.16
C VAL A 73 9.28 -9.00 -6.93
N ARG A 74 9.45 -10.31 -6.79
CA ARG A 74 10.75 -10.97 -6.63
C ARG A 74 11.15 -11.59 -7.96
N VAL A 75 12.37 -11.31 -8.40
CA VAL A 75 12.95 -12.00 -9.56
C VAL A 75 13.54 -13.32 -9.05
N THR A 76 12.73 -14.39 -9.08
CA THR A 76 13.13 -15.72 -8.61
C THR A 76 14.20 -16.35 -9.48
N ILE A 77 14.22 -16.07 -10.78
CA ILE A 77 15.21 -16.61 -11.76
C ILE A 77 16.67 -16.37 -11.31
N VAL A 78 16.94 -15.21 -10.71
CA VAL A 78 18.30 -14.85 -10.26
C VAL A 78 18.60 -15.49 -8.90
N ALA A 79 17.61 -15.58 -8.01
CA ALA A 79 17.77 -16.13 -6.67
C ALA A 79 17.86 -17.66 -6.66
N ASP A 80 17.12 -18.34 -7.54
CA ASP A 80 17.05 -19.80 -7.63
C ASP A 80 18.33 -20.41 -8.22
N ASN A 81 19.08 -19.64 -9.01
CA ASN A 81 20.37 -20.05 -9.57
C ASN A 81 21.58 -19.74 -8.67
N MET A 82 21.38 -19.11 -7.50
CA MET A 82 22.46 -18.75 -6.58
C MET A 82 22.64 -19.76 -5.44
N PRO A 83 23.87 -19.95 -4.93
CA PRO A 83 24.10 -20.77 -3.74
C PRO A 83 23.37 -20.18 -2.51
N ARG A 84 22.75 -21.05 -1.70
CA ARG A 84 21.95 -20.71 -0.50
C ARG A 84 22.45 -19.53 0.35
N PRO A 85 23.74 -19.44 0.74
CA PRO A 85 24.21 -18.31 1.56
C PRO A 85 24.13 -16.95 0.86
N VAL A 86 24.27 -16.91 -0.46
CA VAL A 86 24.15 -15.66 -1.25
C VAL A 86 22.70 -15.23 -1.36
N ALA A 87 21.79 -16.17 -1.59
CA ALA A 87 20.35 -15.91 -1.63
C ALA A 87 19.84 -15.34 -0.30
N GLU A 88 20.29 -15.88 0.84
CA GLU A 88 19.93 -15.38 2.18
C GLU A 88 20.44 -13.96 2.44
N VAL A 89 21.69 -13.65 2.03
CA VAL A 89 22.24 -12.30 2.15
C VAL A 89 21.46 -11.32 1.29
N LEU A 90 21.14 -11.70 0.05
CA LEU A 90 20.40 -10.86 -0.89
C LEU A 90 18.98 -10.58 -0.39
N GLU A 91 18.32 -11.57 0.22
CA GLU A 91 17.00 -11.40 0.84
C GLU A 91 17.04 -10.45 2.05
N ARG A 92 18.05 -10.58 2.92
CA ARG A 92 18.23 -9.64 4.04
C ARG A 92 18.51 -8.23 3.55
N LEU A 93 19.33 -8.08 2.51
CA LEU A 93 19.59 -6.79 1.86
C LEU A 93 18.31 -6.19 1.29
N ALA A 94 17.48 -6.99 0.61
CA ALA A 94 16.21 -6.54 0.08
C ALA A 94 15.27 -6.03 1.19
N HIS A 95 15.14 -6.78 2.29
CA HIS A 95 14.34 -6.32 3.44
C HIS A 95 14.88 -5.06 4.09
N PHE A 96 16.20 -4.93 4.20
CA PHE A 96 16.85 -3.73 4.72
C PHE A 96 16.58 -2.51 3.82
N VAL A 97 16.70 -2.67 2.50
CA VAL A 97 16.37 -1.61 1.53
C VAL A 97 14.89 -1.24 1.61
N THR A 98 13.98 -2.21 1.72
CA THR A 98 12.55 -1.93 1.90
C THR A 98 12.27 -1.15 3.19
N LEU A 99 12.95 -1.49 4.29
CA LEU A 99 12.83 -0.77 5.56
C LEU A 99 13.33 0.69 5.43
N LEU A 100 14.51 0.89 4.84
CA LEU A 100 15.05 2.23 4.61
C LEU A 100 14.14 3.07 3.72
N PHE A 101 13.63 2.47 2.63
CA PHE A 101 12.67 3.12 1.76
C PHE A 101 11.39 3.52 2.50
N ALA A 102 10.82 2.63 3.31
CA ALA A 102 9.61 2.91 4.08
C ALA A 102 9.82 4.05 5.09
N LEU A 103 10.99 4.12 5.74
CA LEU A 103 11.33 5.21 6.67
C LEU A 103 11.53 6.55 5.94
N TRP A 104 12.30 6.54 4.85
CA TRP A 104 12.54 7.73 4.02
C TRP A 104 11.24 8.28 3.43
N PHE A 105 10.42 7.40 2.85
CA PHE A 105 9.14 7.77 2.26
C PHE A 105 8.12 8.19 3.31
N GLY A 106 8.14 7.57 4.50
CA GLY A 106 7.37 8.01 5.66
C GLY A 106 7.72 9.43 6.09
N TRP A 107 9.00 9.78 6.12
CA TRP A 107 9.43 11.15 6.42
C TRP A 107 8.97 12.13 5.34
N LEU A 108 9.08 11.78 4.05
CA LEU A 108 8.63 12.65 2.96
C LEU A 108 7.12 12.91 3.02
N THR A 109 6.33 11.84 3.24
CA THR A 109 4.86 11.93 3.34
C THR A 109 4.41 12.68 4.60
N TRP A 110 5.17 12.60 5.69
CA TRP A 110 4.94 13.42 6.89
C TRP A 110 5.13 14.91 6.60
N ASN A 111 6.24 15.30 5.94
CA ASN A 111 6.46 16.70 5.54
C ASN A 111 5.34 17.19 4.61
N TYR A 112 4.91 16.35 3.67
CA TYR A 112 3.78 16.68 2.79
C TYR A 112 2.47 16.89 3.55
N PHE A 113 2.18 16.03 4.53
CA PHE A 113 1.01 16.19 5.41
C PHE A 113 1.09 17.51 6.21
N ASP A 114 2.25 17.83 6.79
CA ASP A 114 2.43 19.04 7.61
C ASP A 114 2.23 20.32 6.79
N VAL A 115 2.76 20.36 5.57
CA VAL A 115 2.51 21.46 4.61
C VAL A 115 1.02 21.53 4.22
N THR A 116 0.38 20.38 3.97
CA THR A 116 -1.04 20.34 3.61
C THR A 116 -1.93 20.86 4.74
N MET A 117 -1.60 20.51 5.99
CA MET A 117 -2.37 20.90 7.17
C MET A 117 -2.16 22.39 7.50
N SER A 118 -0.91 22.87 7.45
CA SER A 118 -0.59 24.28 7.74
C SER A 118 -1.19 25.26 6.73
N LEU A 119 -1.39 24.83 5.48
CA LEU A 119 -1.97 25.65 4.43
C LEU A 119 -3.50 25.53 4.29
N ASP A 120 -4.19 24.76 5.15
CA ASP A 120 -5.59 24.32 4.96
C ASP A 120 -5.86 23.91 3.50
N ALA A 121 -4.95 23.13 2.93
CA ALA A 121 -4.89 22.94 1.50
C ALA A 121 -6.16 22.24 0.99
N ARG A 122 -6.67 22.77 -0.12
CA ARG A 122 -7.91 22.29 -0.77
C ARG A 122 -7.66 21.93 -2.21
N SER A 123 -8.45 21.00 -2.74
CA SER A 123 -8.39 20.64 -4.15
C SER A 123 -8.74 21.82 -5.06
N ALA A 124 -8.09 21.89 -6.23
CA ALA A 124 -8.07 23.08 -7.06
C ALA A 124 -9.45 23.48 -7.62
N GLY A 125 -10.27 22.50 -8.05
CA GLY A 125 -11.60 22.77 -8.60
C GLY A 125 -12.68 22.78 -7.53
N SER A 126 -12.77 21.71 -6.74
CA SER A 126 -13.94 21.50 -5.86
C SER A 126 -13.72 21.88 -4.38
N ARG A 127 -12.54 22.42 -4.04
CA ARG A 127 -12.16 22.86 -2.69
C ARG A 127 -12.36 21.78 -1.62
N LEU A 128 -12.14 20.52 -1.98
CA LEU A 128 -12.17 19.39 -1.07
C LEU A 128 -10.98 19.46 -0.12
N ILE A 129 -11.23 19.14 1.15
CA ILE A 129 -10.20 19.17 2.19
C ILE A 129 -9.20 18.02 1.97
N LEU A 130 -7.90 18.35 1.92
CA LEU A 130 -6.87 17.38 1.53
C LEU A 130 -6.24 16.64 2.72
N TRP A 131 -6.18 17.28 3.90
CA TRP A 131 -5.44 16.74 5.06
C TRP A 131 -5.84 15.31 5.48
N PRO A 132 -7.11 14.85 5.42
CA PRO A 132 -7.44 13.49 5.83
C PRO A 132 -6.82 12.45 4.90
N TRP A 133 -6.76 12.75 3.60
CA TRP A 133 -6.24 11.87 2.58
C TRP A 133 -4.71 11.80 2.62
N THR A 134 -4.07 12.94 2.90
CA THR A 134 -2.61 12.99 3.02
C THR A 134 -2.11 12.37 4.32
N LEU A 135 -2.92 12.34 5.40
CA LEU A 135 -2.60 11.65 6.65
C LEU A 135 -2.53 10.12 6.49
N VAL A 136 -3.31 9.54 5.57
CA VAL A 136 -3.27 8.09 5.30
C VAL A 136 -1.89 7.64 4.83
N MET A 137 -1.15 8.52 4.14
CA MET A 137 0.17 8.21 3.59
C MET A 137 1.24 7.94 4.67
N PRO A 138 1.55 8.86 5.61
CA PRO A 138 2.55 8.62 6.64
C PRO A 138 2.14 7.49 7.61
N VAL A 139 0.84 7.35 7.91
CA VAL A 139 0.32 6.25 8.74
C VAL A 139 0.62 4.91 8.07
N SER A 140 0.35 4.79 6.77
CA SER A 140 0.61 3.56 6.02
C SER A 140 2.11 3.27 5.89
N CYS A 141 2.95 4.30 5.71
CA CYS A 141 4.40 4.14 5.69
C CYS A 141 4.94 3.66 7.04
N ALA A 142 4.42 4.19 8.15
CA ALA A 142 4.79 3.74 9.50
C ALA A 142 4.41 2.26 9.72
N LEU A 143 3.21 1.85 9.31
CA LEU A 143 2.78 0.46 9.37
C LEU A 143 3.65 -0.46 8.47
N ALA A 144 4.01 -0.01 7.27
CA ALA A 144 4.89 -0.74 6.37
C ALA A 144 6.32 -0.86 6.93
N ALA A 145 6.86 0.16 7.59
CA ALA A 145 8.15 0.11 8.26
C ALA A 145 8.14 -0.90 9.42
N ILE A 146 7.08 -0.92 10.23
CA ILE A 146 6.88 -1.92 11.29
C ILE A 146 6.82 -3.33 10.68
N ALA A 147 6.06 -3.51 9.59
CA ALA A 147 5.97 -4.79 8.88
C ALA A 147 7.33 -5.28 8.35
N ALA A 148 8.13 -4.38 7.78
CA ALA A 148 9.47 -4.69 7.30
C ALA A 148 10.42 -5.05 8.45
N ALA A 149 10.38 -4.31 9.57
CA ALA A 149 11.19 -4.58 10.76
C ALA A 149 10.82 -5.91 11.45
N LEU A 150 9.55 -6.29 11.45
CA LEU A 150 9.13 -7.60 11.97
C LEU A 150 9.64 -8.74 11.08
N ARG A 151 9.75 -8.51 9.76
CA ARG A 151 10.23 -9.52 8.79
C ARG A 151 11.74 -9.71 8.80
N THR A 152 12.52 -8.67 9.10
CA THR A 152 13.98 -8.83 9.27
C THR A 152 14.34 -9.74 10.45
N VAL A 153 13.48 -9.80 11.48
CA VAL A 153 13.67 -10.61 12.69
C VAL A 153 13.05 -12.01 12.59
N ALA A 154 12.04 -12.19 11.72
CA ALA A 154 11.40 -13.49 11.52
C ALA A 154 12.26 -14.38 10.60
N PRO A 155 12.44 -15.68 10.92
CA PRO A 155 13.20 -16.58 10.07
C PRO A 155 12.55 -16.69 8.68
N ILE A 156 13.38 -16.55 7.66
CA ILE A 156 13.04 -16.70 6.24
C ILE A 156 12.44 -18.10 6.04
N LYS A 157 11.21 -18.17 5.54
CA LYS A 157 10.59 -19.45 5.18
C LYS A 157 11.16 -19.86 3.82
N PRO A 158 11.91 -20.97 3.70
CA PRO A 158 12.51 -21.38 2.43
C PRO A 158 11.43 -21.70 1.40
N HIS A 159 11.63 -21.24 0.16
CA HIS A 159 10.68 -21.28 -0.96
C HIS A 159 10.69 -22.62 -1.75
N HIS A 160 11.33 -23.68 -1.24
CA HIS A 160 11.27 -24.99 -1.91
C HIS A 160 9.93 -25.69 -1.61
N GLU A 161 8.84 -25.20 -2.20
CA GLU A 161 7.79 -26.11 -2.65
C GLU A 161 7.97 -26.27 -4.16
N PRO A 162 8.43 -27.45 -4.63
CA PRO A 162 8.46 -27.73 -6.06
C PRO A 162 7.04 -27.59 -6.59
N VAL A 163 6.92 -26.98 -7.76
CA VAL A 163 5.67 -26.90 -8.53
C VAL A 163 5.37 -28.29 -9.11
N GLU A 164 5.17 -29.28 -8.25
CA GLU A 164 4.86 -30.66 -8.59
C GLU A 164 3.33 -30.79 -8.57
N GLY A 165 2.70 -30.60 -9.74
CA GLY A 165 1.24 -30.74 -9.84
C GLY A 165 0.58 -30.19 -11.11
N LEU A 166 1.34 -29.78 -12.13
CA LEU A 166 0.80 -29.48 -13.47
C LEU A 166 1.41 -30.45 -14.48
N VAL A 167 0.97 -31.70 -14.41
CA VAL A 167 0.87 -32.63 -15.55
C VAL A 167 -0.56 -33.14 -15.56
#